data_AF-A0A7C8ZC93-F1
#
_entry.id   AF-A0A7C8ZC93-F1
#
_cell.length_a   1.000
_cell.length_b   1.000
_cell.length_c   1.000
_cell.angle_alpha   90.00
_cell.angle_beta   90.00
_cell.angle_gamma   90.00
#
_symmetry.space_group_name_H-M   'P 1'
#
loop_
_entity.id
_entity.type
_entity.pdbx_description
1 polymer ?
#
loop_
_entity_poly.entity_id
_entity_poly.type
_entity_poly.pdbx_seq_one_letter_code
_entity_poly.pdbx_strand_id
1 'polypeptide(L)'
;GKDLQLADYWRPLYQPLDVILSQDHNHIVSLLEYVRYDLQPLIQQCSIKIMTALSSRMVGLVQLLLKSNASNSLVEDYASCLEIRLEESQNVENSSDDLGVLILQLLIDNISRPAPNVTHLLLKFDLDSPIERTVLQPRFHYRFDC
;
A
#
# COMPACT_ATOMS: atom_id res chain seq x y z
N GLY A 1 -18.43 -10.00 37.83
CA GLY A 1 -18.19 -10.64 36.52
C GLY A 1 -16.73 -10.96 36.40
N LYS A 2 -16.36 -12.24 36.47
CA LYS A 2 -14.97 -12.72 36.35
C LYS A 2 -14.38 -12.51 34.94
N ASP A 3 -15.25 -12.29 33.96
CA ASP A 3 -14.85 -12.09 32.56
C ASP A 3 -14.23 -10.72 32.30
N LEU A 4 -14.60 -9.69 33.06
CA LEU A 4 -14.04 -8.34 32.91
C LEU A 4 -12.59 -8.25 33.46
N GLN A 5 -12.30 -9.01 34.52
CA GLN A 5 -10.94 -9.07 35.10
C GLN A 5 -9.99 -9.96 34.28
N LEU A 6 -10.50 -10.97 33.59
CA LEU A 6 -9.71 -11.75 32.62
C LEU A 6 -9.34 -10.88 31.41
N ALA A 7 -10.27 -10.08 30.89
CA ALA A 7 -9.98 -9.15 29.80
C ALA A 7 -8.86 -8.15 30.15
N ASP A 8 -8.81 -7.66 31.39
CA ASP A 8 -7.74 -6.79 31.87
C ASP A 8 -6.40 -7.54 32.10
N TYR A 9 -6.45 -8.85 32.40
CA TYR A 9 -5.26 -9.70 32.56
C TYR A 9 -4.59 -10.06 31.21
N TRP A 10 -5.34 -10.11 30.11
CA TRP A 10 -4.81 -10.37 28.76
C TRP A 10 -4.38 -9.11 27.99
N ARG A 11 -4.74 -7.91 28.48
CA ARG A 11 -4.27 -6.63 27.92
C ARG A 11 -2.74 -6.43 27.88
N PRO A 12 -1.89 -7.03 28.75
CA PRO A 12 -0.44 -6.90 28.63
C PRO A 12 0.17 -7.75 27.50
N LEU A 13 -0.60 -8.61 26.82
CA LEU A 13 -0.07 -9.56 25.82
C LEU A 13 -0.28 -9.13 24.36
N TYR A 14 -1.15 -8.15 24.11
CA TYR A 14 -1.33 -7.59 22.76
C TYR A 14 -0.68 -6.21 22.70
N GLN A 15 0.54 -6.16 22.19
CA GLN A 15 1.15 -4.88 21.81
C GLN A 15 0.36 -4.27 20.64
N PRO A 16 0.22 -2.94 20.59
CA PRO A 16 -0.37 -2.27 19.43
C PRO A 16 0.30 -2.73 18.13
N LEU A 17 -0.47 -2.84 17.04
CA LEU A 17 0.03 -3.35 15.75
C LEU A 17 1.28 -2.57 15.30
N ASP A 18 1.31 -1.25 15.48
CA ASP A 18 2.47 -0.41 15.21
C ASP A 18 3.72 -0.78 16.03
N VAL A 19 3.56 -1.22 17.29
CA VAL A 19 4.67 -1.71 18.12
C VAL A 19 5.17 -3.07 17.62
N ILE A 20 4.29 -4.00 17.27
CA ILE A 20 4.67 -5.32 16.72
C ILE A 20 5.38 -5.15 15.37
N LEU A 21 4.85 -4.29 14.51
CA LEU A 21 5.41 -3.98 13.20
C LEU A 21 6.76 -3.25 13.28
N SER A 22 7.00 -2.50 14.36
CA SER A 22 8.30 -1.87 14.59
C SER A 22 9.42 -2.85 15.00
N GLN A 23 9.07 -4.04 15.48
CA GLN A 23 10.06 -5.05 15.92
C GLN A 23 10.67 -5.80 14.74
N ASP A 24 9.87 -6.10 13.72
CA ASP A 24 10.34 -6.68 12.47
C ASP A 24 9.66 -6.03 11.28
N HIS A 25 10.45 -5.25 10.54
CA HIS A 25 10.00 -4.56 9.33
C HIS A 25 9.57 -5.54 8.21
N ASN A 26 9.99 -6.81 8.27
CA ASN A 26 9.53 -7.84 7.32
C ASN A 26 8.04 -8.16 7.51
N HIS A 27 7.49 -7.99 8.72
CA HIS A 27 6.06 -8.13 8.93
C HIS A 27 5.27 -7.03 8.23
N ILE A 28 5.80 -5.80 8.19
CA ILE A 28 5.18 -4.71 7.41
C ILE A 28 5.15 -5.10 5.94
N VAL A 29 6.30 -5.48 5.38
CA VAL A 29 6.39 -5.89 3.96
C VAL A 29 5.42 -7.02 3.65
N SER A 30 5.41 -8.07 4.47
CA SER A 30 4.53 -9.23 4.27
C SER A 30 3.05 -8.83 4.26
N LEU A 31 2.63 -7.94 5.17
CA LEU A 31 1.26 -7.43 5.19
C LEU A 31 0.90 -6.62 3.95
N LEU A 32 1.85 -5.83 3.43
CA LEU A 32 1.64 -5.02 2.24
C LEU A 32 1.65 -5.84 0.95
N GLU A 33 2.41 -6.94 0.90
CA GLU A 33 2.41 -7.86 -0.24
C GLU A 33 1.10 -8.64 -0.40
N TYR A 34 0.25 -8.70 0.64
CA TYR A 34 -1.09 -9.31 0.50
C TYR A 34 -2.02 -8.56 -0.45
N VAL A 35 -1.63 -7.38 -0.94
CA VAL A 35 -2.33 -6.72 -2.07
C VAL A 35 -2.40 -7.62 -3.31
N ARG A 36 -1.43 -8.53 -3.52
CA ARG A 36 -1.45 -9.50 -4.63
C ARG A 36 -2.37 -10.71 -4.42
N TYR A 37 -3.00 -10.84 -3.24
CA TYR A 37 -3.78 -12.03 -2.88
C TYR A 37 -5.20 -11.99 -3.46
N ASP A 38 -5.31 -12.24 -4.76
CA ASP A 38 -6.55 -12.19 -5.55
C ASP A 38 -7.63 -13.22 -5.16
N LEU A 39 -7.27 -14.25 -4.40
CA LEU A 39 -8.20 -15.28 -3.93
C LEU A 39 -9.23 -14.78 -2.89
N GLN A 40 -8.98 -13.65 -2.23
CA GLN A 40 -9.90 -13.07 -1.25
C GLN A 40 -9.84 -11.54 -1.27
N PRO A 41 -10.83 -10.84 -1.86
CA PRO A 41 -10.85 -9.39 -1.97
C PRO A 41 -10.72 -8.66 -0.64
N LEU A 42 -11.30 -9.20 0.44
CA LEU A 42 -11.19 -8.62 1.78
C LEU A 42 -9.74 -8.54 2.28
N ILE A 43 -8.90 -9.52 1.93
CA ILE A 43 -7.49 -9.52 2.34
C ILE A 43 -6.71 -8.46 1.56
N GLN A 44 -6.95 -8.32 0.25
CA GLN A 44 -6.35 -7.25 -0.56
C GLN A 44 -6.77 -5.87 -0.06
N GLN A 45 -8.06 -5.66 0.19
CA GLN A 45 -8.59 -4.42 0.75
C GLN A 45 -7.96 -4.10 2.11
N CYS A 46 -7.83 -5.10 3.00
CA CYS A 46 -7.15 -4.93 4.28
C CYS A 46 -5.69 -4.49 4.08
N SER A 47 -4.97 -5.11 3.16
CA SER A 47 -3.58 -4.75 2.85
C SER A 47 -3.45 -3.29 2.38
N ILE A 48 -4.32 -2.83 1.48
CA ILE A 48 -4.34 -1.43 1.00
C ILE A 48 -4.70 -0.46 2.13
N LYS A 49 -5.67 -0.82 2.98
CA LYS A 49 -6.05 -0.03 4.16
C LYS A 49 -4.90 0.05 5.18
N ILE A 50 -4.12 -1.02 5.35
CA ILE A 50 -2.90 -1.02 6.18
C ILE A 50 -1.85 -0.11 5.55
N MET A 51 -1.58 -0.17 4.24
CA MET A 51 -0.69 0.76 3.55
C MET A 51 -1.11 2.22 3.80
N THR A 52 -2.40 2.50 3.68
CA THR A 52 -2.98 3.83 3.92
C THR A 52 -2.70 4.28 5.36
N ALA A 53 -3.00 3.45 6.35
CA ALA A 53 -2.76 3.75 7.76
C ALA A 53 -1.27 3.97 8.06
N LEU A 54 -0.39 3.11 7.54
CA LEU A 54 1.06 3.21 7.74
C LEU A 54 1.64 4.44 7.04
N SER A 55 1.25 4.72 5.79
CA SER A 55 1.66 5.92 5.06
C SER A 55 1.28 7.20 5.81
N SER A 56 0.19 7.13 6.59
CA SER A 56 -0.30 8.25 7.36
C SER A 56 0.51 8.55 8.63
N ARG A 57 1.08 7.52 9.27
CA ARG A 57 1.63 7.56 10.63
C ARG A 57 3.13 7.29 10.70
N MET A 58 3.70 6.55 9.76
CA MET A 58 5.08 6.07 9.81
C MET A 58 5.99 6.91 8.92
N VAL A 59 6.71 7.84 9.56
CA VAL A 59 7.82 8.55 8.91
C VAL A 59 8.91 7.54 8.56
N GLY A 60 9.36 7.50 7.31
CA GLY A 60 10.37 6.54 6.87
C GLY A 60 9.83 5.28 6.18
N LEU A 61 8.50 5.15 5.99
CA LEU A 61 7.90 3.96 5.38
C LEU A 61 8.50 3.65 4.00
N VAL A 62 8.64 4.65 3.12
CA VAL A 62 9.23 4.44 1.78
C VAL A 62 10.67 3.94 1.87
N GLN A 63 11.49 4.53 2.75
CA GLN A 63 12.87 4.13 2.97
C GLN A 63 12.97 2.69 3.50
N LEU A 64 12.03 2.28 4.36
CA LEU A 64 11.90 0.90 4.81
C LEU A 64 11.62 -0.03 3.64
N LEU A 65 10.62 0.29 2.80
CA LEU A 65 10.24 -0.56 1.66
C LEU A 65 11.36 -0.69 0.63
N LEU A 66 12.13 0.39 0.40
CA LEU A 66 13.33 0.36 -0.43
C LEU A 66 14.41 -0.54 0.18
N LYS A 67 14.71 -0.38 1.48
CA LYS A 67 15.72 -1.18 2.19
C LYS A 67 15.38 -2.66 2.21
N SER A 68 14.10 -2.99 2.30
CA SER A 68 13.60 -4.38 2.27
C SER A 68 13.47 -4.97 0.87
N ASN A 69 13.83 -4.23 -0.19
CA ASN A 69 13.75 -4.65 -1.59
C ASN A 69 12.32 -5.06 -2.04
N ALA A 70 11.30 -4.46 -1.43
CA ALA A 70 9.88 -4.72 -1.72
C ALA A 70 9.24 -3.68 -2.65
N SER A 71 9.97 -2.62 -3.00
CA SER A 71 9.43 -1.51 -3.80
C SER A 71 8.90 -1.95 -5.16
N ASN A 72 9.68 -2.72 -5.92
CA ASN A 72 9.31 -3.12 -7.28
C ASN A 72 8.13 -4.10 -7.29
N SER A 73 8.12 -5.08 -6.38
CA SER A 73 6.99 -6.01 -6.26
C SER A 73 5.71 -5.27 -5.90
N LEU A 74 5.76 -4.36 -4.91
CA LEU A 74 4.58 -3.56 -4.55
C LEU A 74 4.09 -2.68 -5.69
N VAL A 75 4.99 -2.05 -6.46
CA VAL A 75 4.58 -1.27 -7.64
C VAL A 75 3.84 -2.14 -8.65
N GLU A 76 4.37 -3.33 -8.95
CA GLU A 76 3.78 -4.27 -9.90
C GLU A 76 2.45 -4.84 -9.38
N ASP A 77 2.38 -5.20 -8.11
CA ASP A 77 1.17 -5.77 -7.50
C ASP A 77 0.02 -4.74 -7.47
N TYR A 78 0.29 -3.47 -7.11
CA TYR A 78 -0.73 -2.41 -7.15
C TYR A 78 -1.16 -2.07 -8.59
N ALA A 79 -0.23 -2.09 -9.56
CA ALA A 79 -0.56 -1.91 -10.97
C ALA A 79 -1.46 -3.03 -11.49
N SER A 80 -1.11 -4.28 -11.17
CA SER A 80 -1.91 -5.47 -11.51
C SER A 80 -3.33 -5.38 -10.94
N CYS A 81 -3.50 -4.93 -9.70
CA CYS A 81 -4.83 -4.69 -9.12
C CYS A 81 -5.65 -3.69 -9.95
N LEU A 82 -5.04 -2.57 -10.39
CA LEU A 82 -5.74 -1.57 -11.20
C LEU A 82 -6.09 -2.11 -12.60
N GLU A 83 -5.21 -2.91 -13.22
CA GLU A 83 -5.44 -3.55 -14.51
C GLU A 83 -6.61 -4.54 -14.44
N ILE A 84 -6.63 -5.42 -13.44
CA ILE A 84 -7.74 -6.37 -13.23
C ILE A 84 -9.06 -5.62 -13.04
N ARG A 85 -9.08 -4.56 -12.21
CA ARG A 85 -10.32 -3.77 -12.01
C ARG A 85 -10.76 -3.03 -13.26
N LEU A 86 -9.82 -2.61 -14.12
CA LEU A 86 -10.15 -2.02 -15.42
C LEU A 86 -10.82 -3.04 -16.35
N GLU A 87 -10.35 -4.29 -16.37
CA GLU A 87 -10.94 -5.37 -17.16
C GLU A 87 -12.35 -5.77 -16.67
N GLU A 88 -12.58 -5.73 -15.37
CA GLU A 88 -13.88 -6.06 -14.73
C GLU A 88 -14.94 -4.95 -14.85
N SER A 89 -14.61 -3.80 -15.45
CA SER A 89 -15.42 -2.57 -15.54
C SER A 89 -16.69 -2.66 -16.42
N GLN A 90 -17.58 -3.60 -16.11
CA GLN A 90 -18.96 -3.64 -16.59
C GLN A 90 -19.99 -3.38 -15.48
N ASN A 91 -19.61 -3.40 -14.19
CA ASN A 91 -20.49 -3.12 -13.05
C ASN A 91 -19.73 -2.40 -11.92
N VAL A 92 -19.48 -1.10 -12.04
CA VAL A 92 -18.97 -0.30 -10.92
C VAL A 92 -20.12 -0.06 -9.95
N GLU A 93 -20.33 -0.97 -9.01
CA GLU A 93 -20.98 -0.60 -7.77
C GLU A 93 -20.01 0.39 -7.08
N ASN A 94 -20.37 1.67 -7.04
CA ASN A 94 -19.62 2.73 -6.38
C ASN A 94 -19.56 2.47 -4.86
N SER A 95 -18.74 1.50 -4.47
CA SER A 95 -18.45 1.13 -3.10
C SER A 95 -17.15 1.78 -2.68
N SER A 96 -17.12 2.35 -1.47
CA SER A 96 -15.88 2.81 -0.84
C SER A 96 -14.87 1.68 -0.59
N ASP A 97 -15.30 0.42 -0.74
CA ASP A 97 -14.44 -0.76 -0.62
C ASP A 97 -13.98 -1.32 -1.98
N ASP A 98 -14.32 -0.68 -3.11
CA ASP A 98 -13.74 -1.06 -4.40
C ASP A 98 -12.21 -0.90 -4.38
N LEU A 99 -11.49 -1.91 -4.89
CA LEU A 99 -10.03 -1.94 -4.86
C LEU A 99 -9.40 -0.78 -5.62
N GLY A 100 -9.95 -0.44 -6.80
CA GLY A 100 -9.47 0.68 -7.60
C GLY A 100 -9.68 2.01 -6.89
N VAL A 101 -10.85 2.20 -6.28
CA VAL A 101 -11.16 3.38 -5.46
C VAL A 101 -10.19 3.50 -4.28
N LEU A 102 -9.93 2.41 -3.54
CA LEU A 102 -9.00 2.41 -2.41
C LEU A 102 -7.57 2.76 -2.83
N ILE A 103 -7.08 2.22 -3.96
CA ILE A 103 -5.74 2.52 -4.48
C ILE A 103 -5.65 3.98 -4.94
N LEU A 104 -6.63 4.47 -5.69
CA LEU A 104 -6.65 5.88 -6.14
C LEU A 104 -6.72 6.84 -4.95
N GLN A 105 -7.51 6.53 -3.93
CA GLN A 105 -7.59 7.33 -2.72
C GLN A 105 -6.26 7.34 -1.95
N LEU A 106 -5.59 6.19 -1.82
CA LEU A 106 -4.25 6.09 -1.23
C LEU A 106 -3.25 7.04 -1.93
N LEU A 107 -3.27 7.10 -3.27
CA LEU A 107 -2.39 7.97 -4.04
C LEU A 107 -2.74 9.45 -3.84
N ILE A 108 -4.01 9.81 -3.83
CA ILE A 108 -4.49 11.18 -3.61
C ILE A 108 -4.13 11.65 -2.20
N ASP A 109 -4.34 10.81 -1.18
CA ASP A 109 -4.06 11.15 0.22
C ASP A 109 -2.56 11.32 0.51
N ASN A 110 -1.70 10.75 -0.34
CA ASN A 110 -0.26 10.82 -0.20
C ASN A 110 0.41 11.88 -1.06
N ILE A 111 -0.18 12.33 -2.18
CA ILE A 111 0.50 13.24 -3.12
C ILE A 111 0.91 14.59 -2.50
N SER A 112 0.12 15.07 -1.53
CA SER A 112 0.38 16.35 -0.84
C SER A 112 1.37 16.23 0.33
N ARG A 113 1.85 15.02 0.64
CA ARG A 113 2.79 14.77 1.74
C ARG A 113 4.24 15.02 1.29
N PRO A 114 5.16 15.31 2.22
CA PRO A 114 6.57 15.47 1.89
C PRO A 114 7.14 14.28 1.09
N ALA A 115 7.94 14.59 0.08
CA ALA A 115 8.56 13.60 -0.80
C ALA A 115 9.87 13.05 -0.17
N PRO A 116 10.26 11.78 -0.42
CA PRO A 116 9.50 10.74 -1.11
C PRO A 116 8.38 10.16 -0.24
N ASN A 117 7.24 9.85 -0.85
CA ASN A 117 6.06 9.26 -0.19
C ASN A 117 5.51 8.09 -1.02
N VAL A 118 4.47 7.42 -0.51
CA VAL A 118 3.89 6.23 -1.12
C VAL A 118 3.42 6.47 -2.56
N THR A 119 2.87 7.66 -2.86
CA THR A 119 2.47 8.01 -4.25
C THR A 119 3.67 8.01 -5.19
N HIS A 120 4.78 8.63 -4.79
CA HIS A 120 6.01 8.62 -5.59
C HIS A 120 6.54 7.20 -5.81
N LEU A 121 6.51 6.37 -4.76
CA LEU A 121 6.90 4.96 -4.84
C LEU A 121 6.03 4.20 -5.85
N LEU A 122 4.70 4.21 -5.66
CA LEU A 122 3.76 3.42 -6.46
C LEU A 122 3.66 3.90 -7.92
N LEU A 123 3.86 5.20 -8.17
CA LEU A 123 3.95 5.74 -9.52
C LEU A 123 5.35 5.58 -10.15
N LYS A 124 6.24 4.83 -9.48
CA LYS A 124 7.58 4.46 -9.99
C LYS A 124 8.47 5.65 -10.30
N PHE A 125 8.38 6.70 -9.48
CA PHE A 125 9.33 7.82 -9.55
C PHE A 125 10.74 7.33 -9.22
N ASP A 126 11.74 8.02 -9.77
CA ASP A 126 13.11 7.86 -9.30
C ASP A 126 13.22 8.47 -7.89
N LEU A 127 13.48 7.62 -6.89
CA LEU A 127 13.55 8.00 -5.49
C LEU A 127 14.99 8.28 -5.02
N ASP A 128 15.98 8.08 -5.90
CA ASP A 128 17.40 8.38 -5.63
C ASP A 128 17.76 9.83 -6.01
N SER A 129 16.88 10.51 -6.75
CA SER A 129 17.03 11.91 -7.16
C SER A 129 15.90 12.81 -6.60
N PRO A 130 16.10 14.15 -6.56
CA PRO A 130 15.06 15.07 -6.10
C PRO A 130 13.78 14.94 -6.94
N ILE A 131 12.68 14.60 -6.26
CA ILE A 131 11.39 14.34 -6.90
C ILE A 131 10.87 15.55 -7.64
N GLU A 132 11.16 16.78 -7.21
CA GLU A 132 10.75 18.01 -7.91
C GLU A 132 11.33 18.11 -9.33
N ARG A 133 12.35 17.31 -9.63
CA ARG A 133 13.03 17.26 -10.94
C ARG A 133 12.83 15.93 -11.67
N THR A 134 11.98 15.04 -11.15
CA THR A 134 11.72 13.77 -11.83
C THR A 134 10.99 14.02 -13.15
N VAL A 135 11.63 13.59 -14.23
CA VAL A 135 11.00 13.48 -15.53
C VAL A 135 10.49 12.05 -15.65
N LEU A 136 9.18 11.87 -15.79
CA LEU A 136 8.63 10.56 -16.15
C LEU A 136 9.32 10.12 -17.44
N GLN A 137 10.01 8.99 -17.40
CA GLN A 137 10.58 8.38 -18.60
C GLN A 137 9.53 7.44 -19.18
N PRO A 138 8.70 7.89 -20.15
CA PRO A 138 7.78 6.98 -20.81
C PRO A 138 8.59 5.85 -21.45
N ARG A 139 8.34 4.62 -21.02
CA ARG A 139 8.82 3.45 -21.74
C ARG A 139 8.10 3.42 -23.07
N PHE A 140 8.78 3.79 -24.16
CA PHE A 140 8.29 3.76 -25.55
C PHE A 140 7.99 2.34 -26.09
N HIS A 141 7.55 1.40 -25.25
CA HIS A 141 7.23 0.03 -25.64
C HIS A 141 5.80 -0.13 -26.18
N TYR A 142 4.96 0.91 -26.14
CA TYR A 142 3.68 0.92 -26.86
C TYR A 142 3.87 1.55 -28.24
N ARG A 143 4.14 0.70 -29.24
CA ARG A 143 3.83 1.06 -30.64
C ARG A 143 2.32 0.90 -30.80
N PHE A 144 1.61 2.01 -30.97
CA PHE A 144 0.30 1.97 -31.58
C PHE A 144 0.53 1.76 -33.07
N ASP A 145 0.38 0.53 -33.53
CA ASP A 145 0.28 0.26 -34.96
C ASP A 145 -1.01 0.93 -35.45
N CYS A 146 -0.86 2.00 -36.23
CA CYS A 146 -1.93 2.64 -37.00
C CYS A 146 -2.06 1.95 -38.36
#